data_AF-A0A7L4QWK2-F1
#
_entry.id   AF-A0A7L4QWK2-F1
#
_cell.length_a   1.000
_cell.length_b   1.000
_cell.length_c   1.000
_cell.angle_alpha   90.00
_cell.angle_beta   90.00
_cell.angle_gamma   90.00
#
_symmetry.space_group_name_H-M   'P 1'
#
loop_
_entity.id
_entity.type
_entity.pdbx_description
1 polymer ?
#
loop_
_entity_poly.entity_id
_entity_poly.type
_entity_poly.pdbx_seq_one_letter_code
_entity_poly.pdbx_strand_id
1 'polypeptide(L)'
;MDQDKSSCTENLKNLSKHDRKMIGGFMKGFGKVMILWLISRNRLHGYEIMTQIHEAAPYNGKMPSASMIYPVLHDLEKKGMIAGTWEHQGKRKVKYYEITSEGEKSLERIRKIAFCGQKYDPHHIWGEFMEDMFGLKRE
;
A
#
# COMPACT_ATOMS: atom_id res chain seq x y z
N MET A 1 19.84 9.19 3.10
CA MET A 1 18.68 8.32 2.83
C MET A 1 19.07 6.98 2.17
N ASP A 2 20.21 6.91 1.47
CA ASP A 2 20.64 5.68 0.75
C ASP A 2 21.31 4.59 1.61
N GLN A 3 22.02 4.93 2.70
CA GLN A 3 22.69 3.93 3.56
C GLN A 3 21.69 3.01 4.29
N ASP A 4 20.51 3.51 4.63
CA ASP A 4 19.50 2.79 5.43
C ASP A 4 18.72 1.76 4.59
N LYS A 5 18.35 2.13 3.35
CA LYS A 5 17.73 1.19 2.40
C LYS A 5 18.68 0.08 1.95
N SER A 6 19.99 0.34 1.94
CA SER A 6 21.02 -0.68 1.63
C SER A 6 21.06 -1.78 2.70
N SER A 7 21.06 -1.40 3.99
CA SER A 7 21.00 -2.32 5.13
C SER A 7 19.74 -3.19 5.11
N CYS A 8 18.56 -2.59 4.86
CA CYS A 8 17.30 -3.31 4.74
C CYS A 8 17.30 -4.35 3.59
N THR A 9 17.96 -4.04 2.48
CA THR A 9 18.03 -4.92 1.30
C THR A 9 18.93 -6.13 1.56
N GLU A 10 20.02 -5.94 2.31
CA GLU A 10 20.94 -7.01 2.70
C GLU A 10 20.30 -7.96 3.72
N ASN A 11 19.58 -7.42 4.69
CA ASN A 11 18.79 -8.21 5.65
C ASN A 11 17.72 -9.06 4.94
N LEU A 12 17.05 -8.53 3.91
CA LEU A 12 16.05 -9.29 3.13
C LEU A 12 16.65 -10.50 2.39
N LYS A 13 17.89 -10.38 1.91
CA LYS A 13 18.59 -11.47 1.19
C LYS A 13 18.94 -12.64 2.12
N ASN A 14 19.10 -12.39 3.41
CA ASN A 14 19.43 -13.41 4.41
C ASN A 14 18.19 -14.05 5.08
N LEU A 15 16.98 -13.64 4.69
CA LEU A 15 15.73 -14.18 5.25
C LEU A 15 15.47 -15.63 4.82
N SER A 16 14.90 -16.41 5.76
CA SER A 16 14.42 -17.75 5.48
C SER A 16 13.26 -17.73 4.47
N LYS A 17 13.01 -18.87 3.81
CA LYS A 17 11.88 -19.02 2.87
C LYS A 17 10.53 -18.74 3.52
N HIS A 18 10.40 -19.07 4.81
CA HIS A 18 9.18 -18.83 5.59
C HIS A 18 8.93 -17.34 5.79
N ASP A 19 9.95 -16.58 6.20
CA ASP A 19 9.82 -15.17 6.51
C ASP A 19 9.49 -14.35 5.26
N ARG A 20 10.12 -14.69 4.13
CA ARG A 20 9.77 -14.11 2.82
C ARG A 20 8.32 -14.34 2.43
N LYS A 21 7.76 -15.51 2.74
CA LYS A 21 6.35 -15.81 2.46
C LYS A 21 5.42 -15.00 3.35
N MET A 22 5.76 -14.87 4.63
CA MET A 22 4.99 -14.07 5.60
C MET A 22 4.99 -12.59 5.22
N ILE A 23 6.16 -12.02 4.95
CA ILE A 23 6.31 -10.64 4.47
C ILE A 23 5.54 -10.43 3.17
N GLY A 24 5.65 -11.36 2.21
CA GLY A 24 4.91 -11.28 0.95
C GLY A 24 3.39 -11.30 1.13
N GLY A 25 2.86 -12.08 2.09
CA GLY A 25 1.44 -12.10 2.42
C GLY A 25 0.98 -10.78 3.04
N PHE A 26 1.74 -10.27 4.01
CA PHE A 26 1.49 -8.97 4.65
C PHE A 26 1.51 -7.83 3.63
N MET A 27 2.55 -7.74 2.80
CA MET A 27 2.70 -6.72 1.76
C MET A 27 1.58 -6.76 0.72
N LYS A 28 1.07 -7.95 0.37
CA LYS A 28 -0.08 -8.08 -0.53
C LYS A 28 -1.37 -7.53 0.08
N GLY A 29 -1.62 -7.83 1.36
CA GLY A 29 -2.79 -7.31 2.09
C GLY A 29 -2.71 -5.79 2.25
N PHE A 30 -1.58 -5.31 2.76
CA PHE A 30 -1.31 -3.89 2.98
C PHE A 30 -1.28 -3.09 1.67
N GLY A 31 -0.69 -3.66 0.61
CA GLY A 31 -0.58 -3.02 -0.70
C GLY A 31 -1.91 -2.60 -1.30
N LYS A 32 -2.99 -3.37 -1.07
CA LYS A 32 -4.34 -2.98 -1.54
C LYS A 32 -4.85 -1.71 -0.84
N VAL A 33 -4.68 -1.65 0.48
CA VAL A 33 -5.08 -0.49 1.29
C VAL A 33 -4.24 0.72 0.93
N MET A 34 -2.93 0.53 0.73
CA MET A 34 -2.02 1.58 0.31
C MET A 34 -2.38 2.15 -1.06
N ILE A 35 -2.68 1.31 -2.06
CA ILE A 35 -3.12 1.77 -3.40
C ILE A 35 -4.42 2.59 -3.29
N LEU A 36 -5.42 2.09 -2.57
CA LEU A 36 -6.68 2.81 -2.36
C LEU A 36 -6.45 4.15 -1.65
N TRP A 37 -5.56 4.18 -0.66
CA TRP A 37 -5.18 5.40 0.04
C TRP A 37 -4.45 6.41 -0.87
N LEU A 38 -3.54 5.96 -1.74
CA LEU A 38 -2.87 6.83 -2.70
C LEU A 38 -3.87 7.49 -3.66
N ILE A 39 -4.79 6.71 -4.23
CA ILE A 39 -5.84 7.20 -5.14
C ILE A 39 -6.83 8.13 -4.40
N SER A 40 -7.02 7.95 -3.10
CA SER A 40 -7.87 8.85 -2.29
C SER A 40 -7.32 10.26 -2.16
N ARG A 41 -6.01 10.44 -2.32
CA ARG A 41 -5.36 11.74 -2.14
C ARG A 41 -5.36 12.55 -3.43
N ASN A 42 -5.09 11.88 -4.54
CA ASN A 42 -5.03 12.49 -5.86
C ASN A 42 -5.47 11.47 -6.91
N ARG A 43 -6.01 11.97 -8.02
CA ARG A 43 -6.17 11.23 -9.26
C ARG A 43 -4.80 10.80 -9.78
N LEU A 44 -4.59 9.50 -10.01
CA LEU A 44 -3.29 8.94 -10.41
C LEU A 44 -3.41 7.97 -11.58
N HIS A 45 -2.45 7.97 -12.48
CA HIS A 45 -2.32 6.92 -13.49
C HIS A 45 -1.47 5.75 -12.97
N GLY A 46 -1.64 4.58 -13.58
CA GLY A 46 -1.02 3.32 -13.10
C GLY A 46 0.49 3.40 -12.83
N TYR A 47 1.24 4.11 -13.69
CA TYR A 47 2.68 4.32 -13.49
C TYR A 47 3.01 5.20 -12.27
N GLU A 48 2.28 6.29 -11.99
CA GLU A 48 2.49 7.11 -10.79
C GLU A 48 2.27 6.29 -9.51
N ILE A 49 1.26 5.42 -9.52
CA ILE A 49 0.99 4.51 -8.40
C ILE A 49 2.18 3.57 -8.19
N MET A 50 2.72 2.98 -9.26
CA MET A 50 3.91 2.12 -9.18
C MET A 50 5.13 2.86 -8.62
N THR A 51 5.35 4.11 -9.07
CA THR A 51 6.46 4.95 -8.60
C THR A 51 6.33 5.30 -7.14
N GLN A 52 5.17 5.77 -6.69
CA GLN A 52 4.95 6.13 -5.29
C GLN A 52 5.08 4.92 -4.35
N ILE A 53 4.62 3.73 -4.76
CA ILE A 53 4.82 2.51 -3.98
C ILE A 53 6.31 2.11 -3.91
N HIS A 54 7.05 2.29 -5.00
CA HIS A 54 8.49 2.02 -5.03
C HIS A 54 9.26 2.96 -4.11
N GLU A 55 8.95 4.26 -4.13
CA GLU A 55 9.58 5.27 -3.29
C GLU A 55 9.29 5.04 -1.80
N ALA A 56 8.06 4.65 -1.48
CA ALA A 56 7.61 4.31 -0.13
C ALA A 56 8.18 2.98 0.38
N ALA A 57 8.78 2.14 -0.48
CA ALA A 57 9.33 0.87 -0.04
C ALA A 57 10.56 1.09 0.88
N PRO A 58 10.63 0.41 2.03
CA PRO A 58 11.71 0.57 3.00
C PRO A 58 13.04 -0.08 2.55
N TYR A 59 13.04 -0.79 1.42
CA TYR A 59 14.23 -1.45 0.87
C TYR A 59 14.43 -1.04 -0.59
N ASN A 60 15.67 -1.15 -1.07
CA ASN A 60 16.03 -0.95 -2.47
C ASN A 60 15.59 -2.19 -3.28
N GLY A 61 14.29 -2.25 -3.54
CA GLY A 61 13.65 -3.26 -4.36
C GLY A 61 13.60 -2.88 -5.84
N LYS A 62 13.35 -3.86 -6.69
CA LYS A 62 12.90 -3.58 -8.06
C LYS A 62 11.55 -2.86 -7.99
N MET A 63 11.33 -1.94 -8.94
CA MET A 63 10.02 -1.31 -9.13
C MET A 63 8.93 -2.38 -9.16
N PRO A 64 7.80 -2.21 -8.43
CA PRO A 64 6.68 -3.14 -8.48
C PRO A 64 6.32 -3.41 -9.93
N SER A 65 6.14 -4.68 -10.29
CA SER A 65 5.77 -5.02 -11.66
C SER A 65 4.33 -4.62 -11.95
N ALA A 66 4.05 -4.30 -13.21
CA ALA A 66 2.69 -4.12 -13.72
C ALA A 66 1.78 -5.31 -13.34
N SER A 67 2.33 -6.53 -13.39
CA SER A 67 1.62 -7.76 -13.00
C SER A 67 1.24 -7.85 -11.52
N MET A 68 1.81 -7.01 -10.66
CA MET A 68 1.42 -6.91 -9.25
C MET A 68 0.36 -5.83 -9.03
N ILE A 69 0.49 -4.68 -9.69
CA ILE A 69 -0.36 -3.51 -9.44
C ILE A 69 -1.69 -3.59 -10.20
N TYR A 70 -1.69 -3.95 -11.48
CA TYR A 70 -2.91 -3.94 -12.29
C TYR A 70 -4.00 -4.93 -11.81
N PRO A 71 -3.69 -6.14 -11.31
CA PRO A 71 -4.71 -6.99 -10.71
C PRO A 71 -5.37 -6.37 -9.49
N VAL A 72 -4.64 -5.60 -8.70
CA VAL A 72 -5.20 -4.89 -7.53
C VAL A 72 -6.10 -3.74 -7.98
N LEU A 73 -5.65 -2.94 -8.95
CA LEU A 73 -6.46 -1.88 -9.53
C LEU A 73 -7.76 -2.43 -10.15
N HIS A 74 -7.66 -3.56 -10.87
CA HIS A 74 -8.82 -4.23 -11.43
C HIS A 74 -9.79 -4.75 -10.36
N ASP A 75 -9.28 -5.32 -9.26
CA ASP A 75 -10.10 -5.76 -8.12
C ASP A 75 -10.83 -4.59 -7.46
N LEU A 76 -10.13 -3.46 -7.24
CA LEU A 76 -10.72 -2.25 -6.66
C LEU A 76 -11.78 -1.63 -7.58
N GLU A 77 -11.53 -1.58 -8.89
CA GLU A 77 -12.46 -1.06 -9.88
C GLU A 77 -13.70 -1.95 -10.01
N LYS A 78 -13.51 -3.29 -10.04
CA LYS A 78 -14.61 -4.26 -10.04
C LYS A 78 -15.48 -4.16 -8.79
N LYS A 79 -14.90 -3.81 -7.65
CA LYS A 79 -15.62 -3.57 -6.39
C LYS A 79 -16.25 -2.17 -6.32
N GLY A 80 -16.09 -1.35 -7.35
CA GLY A 80 -16.60 0.02 -7.38
C GLY A 80 -15.92 0.96 -6.40
N MET A 81 -14.76 0.60 -5.85
CA MET A 81 -14.00 1.45 -4.91
C MET A 81 -13.19 2.54 -5.62
N ILE A 82 -12.83 2.30 -6.89
CA ILE A 82 -12.17 3.27 -7.75
C ILE A 82 -12.85 3.28 -9.11
N ALA A 83 -12.78 4.41 -9.81
CA ALA A 83 -13.21 4.56 -11.19
C ALA A 83 -12.00 4.82 -12.08
N GLY A 84 -12.01 4.22 -13.27
CA GLY A 84 -10.91 4.32 -14.22
C GLY A 84 -11.30 5.02 -15.52
N THR A 85 -10.65 6.14 -15.84
CA THR A 85 -10.90 6.92 -17.06
C THR A 85 -9.69 6.86 -17.98
N TRP A 86 -9.91 6.51 -19.25
CA TRP A 86 -8.85 6.53 -20.24
C TRP A 86 -8.71 7.92 -20.87
N GLU A 87 -7.50 8.47 -20.82
CA GLU A 87 -7.17 9.78 -21.38
C GLU A 87 -5.95 9.71 -22.30
N HIS A 88 -5.83 10.71 -23.17
CA HIS A 88 -4.67 10.85 -24.04
C HIS A 88 -3.63 11.74 -23.37
N GLN A 89 -2.46 11.19 -23.13
CA GLN A 89 -1.26 11.94 -22.78
C GLN A 89 -0.35 11.99 -24.01
N GLY A 90 -0.50 13.05 -24.80
CA GLY A 90 0.13 13.17 -26.12
C GLY A 90 -0.34 12.05 -27.06
N LYS A 91 0.59 11.19 -27.49
CA LYS A 91 0.29 10.06 -28.40
C LYS A 91 -0.11 8.77 -27.69
N ARG A 92 -0.04 8.71 -26.36
CA ARG A 92 -0.30 7.49 -25.57
C ARG A 92 -1.64 7.60 -24.86
N LYS A 93 -2.36 6.49 -24.79
CA LYS A 93 -3.57 6.35 -23.99
C LYS A 93 -3.19 5.82 -22.61
N VAL A 94 -3.50 6.57 -21.56
CA VAL A 94 -3.21 6.22 -20.17
C VAL A 94 -4.51 6.13 -19.39
N LYS A 95 -4.58 5.21 -18.42
CA LYS A 95 -5.74 5.06 -17.54
C LYS A 95 -5.45 5.76 -16.22
N TYR A 96 -6.25 6.78 -15.92
CA TYR A 96 -6.28 7.45 -14.62
C TYR A 96 -7.30 6.77 -13.72
N TYR A 97 -7.00 6.74 -12.43
CA TYR A 97 -7.86 6.19 -11.39
C TYR A 97 -8.21 7.27 -10.38
N GLU A 98 -9.48 7.28 -9.99
CA GLU A 98 -10.04 8.21 -9.00
C GLU A 98 -10.83 7.42 -7.98
N ILE A 99 -10.84 7.88 -6.72
CA ILE A 99 -11.61 7.23 -5.68
C ILE A 99 -13.11 7.49 -5.88
N THR A 100 -13.94 6.50 -5.61
CA THR A 100 -15.40 6.68 -5.60
C THR A 100 -15.90 6.96 -4.18
N SER A 101 -17.15 7.38 -4.04
CA SER A 101 -17.79 7.51 -2.73
C SER A 101 -17.81 6.19 -1.94
N GLU A 102 -17.89 5.03 -2.61
CA GLU A 102 -17.78 3.73 -1.92
C GLU A 102 -16.34 3.41 -1.52
N GLY A 103 -15.36 3.81 -2.32
CA GLY A 103 -13.95 3.74 -1.96
C GLY A 103 -13.62 4.56 -0.72
N GLU A 104 -14.12 5.79 -0.64
CA GLU A 104 -13.93 6.67 0.52
C GLU A 104 -14.53 6.06 1.79
N LYS A 105 -15.78 5.59 1.73
CA LYS A 105 -16.44 4.90 2.85
C LYS A 105 -15.66 3.65 3.28
N SER A 106 -15.18 2.87 2.31
CA SER A 106 -14.35 1.69 2.58
C SER A 106 -13.06 2.05 3.30
N LEU A 107 -12.36 3.10 2.84
CA LEU A 107 -11.14 3.57 3.45
C LEU A 107 -11.38 4.11 4.87
N GLU A 108 -12.50 4.80 5.10
CA GLU A 108 -12.90 5.27 6.42
C GLU A 108 -13.19 4.09 7.38
N ARG A 109 -13.89 3.05 6.93
CA ARG A 109 -14.11 1.82 7.72
C ARG A 109 -12.80 1.16 8.11
N ILE A 110 -11.85 1.05 7.17
CA ILE A 110 -10.52 0.49 7.43
C ILE A 110 -9.77 1.33 8.48
N ARG A 111 -9.77 2.66 8.32
CA ARG A 111 -9.18 3.58 9.31
C ARG A 111 -9.81 3.38 10.69
N LYS A 112 -11.14 3.36 10.78
CA LYS A 112 -11.86 3.16 12.05
C LYS A 112 -11.46 1.85 12.72
N ILE A 113 -11.38 0.74 11.99
CA ILE A 113 -10.97 -0.56 12.55
C ILE A 113 -9.52 -0.48 13.05
N ALA A 114 -8.61 0.10 12.27
CA ALA A 114 -7.21 0.27 12.66
C ALA A 114 -7.07 1.09 13.97
N PHE A 115 -7.89 2.14 14.14
CA PHE A 115 -7.92 2.95 15.36
C PHE A 115 -8.71 2.30 16.52
N CYS A 116 -9.75 1.51 16.24
CA CYS A 116 -10.54 0.82 17.27
C CYS A 116 -9.71 -0.23 18.03
N GLY A 117 -8.80 -0.90 17.34
CA GLY A 117 -7.84 -1.82 17.99
C GLY A 117 -7.02 -1.14 19.08
N GLN A 118 -6.88 0.18 19.06
CA GLN A 118 -6.15 0.95 20.07
C GLN A 118 -7.02 1.38 21.26
N LYS A 119 -8.35 1.42 21.09
CA LYS A 119 -9.29 1.89 22.12
C LYS A 119 -9.84 0.74 22.99
N TYR A 120 -9.80 -0.49 22.48
CA TYR A 120 -10.32 -1.70 23.13
C TYR A 120 -9.24 -2.77 23.30
N ASP A 121 -8.05 -2.33 23.71
CA ASP A 121 -6.94 -3.23 24.01
C ASP A 121 -6.61 -3.18 25.51
N PRO A 122 -7.23 -4.06 26.31
CA PRO A 122 -7.00 -4.09 27.75
C PRO A 122 -5.55 -4.42 28.12
N HIS A 123 -4.77 -5.01 27.19
CA HIS A 123 -3.40 -5.46 27.44
C HIS A 123 -2.35 -4.68 26.63
N HIS A 124 -2.73 -3.61 25.91
CA HIS A 124 -1.83 -2.80 25.06
C HIS A 124 -1.06 -3.55 23.96
N ILE A 125 -1.31 -4.84 23.75
CA ILE A 125 -0.61 -5.71 22.79
C ILE A 125 -0.68 -5.17 21.36
N TRP A 126 -1.83 -4.65 20.92
CA TRP A 126 -2.00 -4.06 19.59
C TRP A 126 -1.24 -2.75 19.46
N GLY A 127 -1.21 -1.94 20.53
CA GLY A 127 -0.41 -0.72 20.59
C GLY A 127 1.09 -1.01 20.49
N GLU A 128 1.58 -1.90 21.35
CA GLU A 128 2.98 -2.34 21.40
C GLU A 128 3.41 -2.99 20.09
N PHE A 129 2.59 -3.88 19.53
CA PHE A 129 2.86 -4.51 18.24
C PHE A 129 2.98 -3.48 17.11
N MET A 130 2.07 -2.50 17.05
CA MET A 130 2.10 -1.48 15.99
C MET A 130 3.31 -0.53 16.15
N GLU A 131 3.71 -0.22 17.38
CA GLU A 131 4.92 0.56 17.66
C GLU A 131 6.19 -0.22 17.27
N ASP A 132 6.32 -1.47 17.72
CA ASP A 132 7.46 -2.34 17.44
C ASP A 132 7.62 -2.62 15.95
N MET A 133 6.52 -2.91 15.24
CA MET A 133 6.56 -3.32 13.83
C MET A 133 6.61 -2.15 12.84
N PHE A 134 6.02 -1.00 13.16
CA PHE A 134 5.88 0.11 12.21
C PHE A 134 6.49 1.44 12.67
N GLY A 135 7.04 1.51 13.90
CA GLY A 135 7.67 2.71 14.43
C GLY A 135 6.71 3.91 14.56
N LEU A 136 5.40 3.66 14.63
CA LEU A 136 4.38 4.70 14.72
C LEU A 136 4.33 5.29 16.14
N LYS A 137 5.26 6.16 16.48
CA LYS A 137 5.13 7.02 17.66
C LYS A 137 3.95 7.97 17.45
N ARG A 138 2.97 7.94 18.35
CA ARG A 138 2.05 9.07 18.52
C ARG A 138 2.72 10.05 19.48
N GLU A 139 3.03 11.24 18.98
CA GLU A 139 3.26 12.42 19.83
C GLU A 139 1.94 12.86 20.49
#